data_AF-A7N3S4-F1
#
_entry.id   AF-A7N3S4-F1
#
_cell.length_a   1.000
_cell.length_b   1.000
_cell.length_c   1.000
_cell.angle_alpha   90.00
_cell.angle_beta   90.00
_cell.angle_gamma   90.00
#
_symmetry.space_group_name_H-M   'P 1'
#
loop_
_entity.id
_entity.type
_entity.pdbx_description
1 polymer ?
#
loop_
_entity_poly.entity_id
_entity_poly.type
_entity_poly.pdbx_seq_one_letter_code
_entity_poly.pdbx_strand_id
1 'polypeptide(L)'
;MMRFFSILSTALLFPVMAEAKIYDLADIKTGDIVSFCPTAIEIQKSVGYDKAYYCHGEISLEQDVQIINSKDTYVQLRAFTGLNLKGRNTIGSPENRIDIKSLSQGVIISNTNHETDYTFIYGDIKTDYAVSLENVLIDGDVYSRGMTVELKGLYNVVNGQVTASQNLKLENAQVCGDVWSSGGLVEIGANKNIIVGGLFFTPRSNTFKY
;
A
#
# COMPACT_ATOMS: atom_id res chain seq x y z
N MET A 1 -67.75 -18.14 12.19
CA MET A 1 -66.67 -17.32 11.60
C MET A 1 -65.39 -17.61 12.38
N MET A 2 -64.45 -18.35 11.80
CA MET A 2 -63.15 -18.65 12.40
C MET A 2 -62.09 -18.07 11.48
N ARG A 3 -61.38 -17.05 11.95
CA ARG A 3 -60.15 -16.51 11.33
C ARG A 3 -58.95 -17.14 12.03
N PHE A 4 -57.78 -17.03 11.37
CA PHE A 4 -56.40 -17.27 11.84
C PHE A 4 -55.76 -18.59 11.35
N PHE A 5 -54.51 -18.66 10.87
CA PHE A 5 -53.43 -17.70 10.62
C PHE A 5 -52.65 -18.22 9.38
N SER A 6 -52.32 -17.35 8.43
CA SER A 6 -51.37 -17.69 7.35
C SER A 6 -49.95 -17.51 7.88
N ILE A 7 -49.17 -18.59 7.92
CA ILE A 7 -47.74 -18.55 8.28
C ILE A 7 -46.98 -18.23 6.99
N LEU A 8 -46.76 -16.93 6.74
CA LEU A 8 -45.84 -16.49 5.70
C LEU A 8 -44.42 -16.74 6.21
N SER A 9 -43.79 -17.82 5.72
CA SER A 9 -42.36 -18.08 5.95
C SER A 9 -41.56 -17.07 5.12
N THR A 10 -41.19 -15.94 5.74
CA THR A 10 -40.20 -15.02 5.17
C THR A 10 -38.82 -15.66 5.33
N ALA A 11 -38.35 -16.29 4.25
CA ALA A 11 -36.95 -16.68 4.12
C ALA A 11 -36.09 -15.40 4.15
N LEU A 12 -35.42 -15.17 5.28
CA LEU A 12 -34.38 -14.16 5.42
C LEU A 12 -33.21 -14.57 4.51
N LEU A 13 -33.15 -13.97 3.31
CA LEU A 13 -31.94 -13.93 2.51
C LEU A 13 -30.96 -13.01 3.24
N PHE A 14 -30.16 -13.58 4.14
CA PHE A 14 -29.00 -12.87 4.66
C PHE A 14 -28.08 -12.56 3.49
N PRO A 15 -27.73 -11.29 3.24
CA PRO A 15 -26.69 -10.97 2.27
C PRO A 15 -25.42 -11.68 2.75
N VAL A 16 -24.80 -12.46 1.86
CA VAL A 16 -23.48 -13.05 2.09
C VAL A 16 -22.53 -11.86 2.24
N MET A 17 -22.27 -11.44 3.48
CA MET A 17 -21.23 -10.47 3.75
C MET A 17 -19.92 -11.13 3.35
N ALA A 18 -19.29 -10.60 2.31
CA ALA A 18 -17.95 -11.03 1.93
C ALA A 18 -17.04 -10.78 3.14
N GLU A 19 -16.57 -11.85 3.79
CA GLU A 19 -15.61 -11.74 4.88
C GLU A 19 -14.30 -11.16 4.32
N ALA A 20 -13.83 -10.07 4.91
CA ALA A 20 -12.50 -9.54 4.62
C ALA A 20 -11.46 -10.61 4.98
N LYS A 21 -10.56 -10.92 4.05
CA LYS A 21 -9.57 -11.99 4.25
C LYS A 21 -8.39 -11.43 5.02
N ILE A 22 -8.19 -11.90 6.25
CA ILE A 22 -7.12 -11.44 7.14
C ILE A 22 -5.99 -12.47 7.16
N TYR A 23 -4.75 -12.01 6.94
CA TYR A 23 -3.54 -12.79 7.17
C TYR A 23 -2.74 -12.16 8.30
N ASP A 24 -2.48 -12.93 9.34
CA ASP A 24 -1.54 -12.54 10.38
C ASP A 24 -0.16 -13.08 10.06
N LEU A 25 0.82 -12.20 9.90
CA LEU A 25 2.21 -12.58 9.67
C LEU A 25 2.77 -13.40 10.84
N ALA A 26 2.23 -13.26 12.07
CA ALA A 26 2.66 -14.04 13.22
C ALA A 26 2.39 -15.54 13.09
N ASP A 27 1.39 -15.93 12.28
CA ASP A 27 1.00 -17.32 12.04
C ASP A 27 1.82 -18.00 10.93
N ILE A 28 2.51 -17.21 10.11
CA ILE A 28 3.32 -17.70 8.99
C ILE A 28 4.68 -18.17 9.49
N LYS A 29 5.11 -19.33 9.00
CA LYS A 29 6.43 -19.92 9.21
C LYS A 29 7.20 -19.99 7.90
N THR A 30 8.52 -20.14 8.02
CA THR A 30 9.36 -20.40 6.85
C THR A 30 8.93 -21.71 6.19
N GLY A 31 8.72 -21.67 4.87
CA GLY A 31 8.23 -22.80 4.09
C GLY A 31 6.73 -22.76 3.79
N ASP A 32 5.96 -21.89 4.47
CA ASP A 32 4.53 -21.80 4.26
C ASP A 32 4.19 -21.15 2.91
N ILE A 33 3.21 -21.71 2.22
CA ILE A 33 2.63 -21.14 1.00
C ILE A 33 1.34 -20.42 1.40
N VAL A 34 1.33 -19.10 1.21
CA VAL A 34 0.18 -18.23 1.50
C VAL A 34 -0.34 -17.64 0.20
N SER A 35 -1.65 -17.47 0.07
CA SER A 35 -2.24 -17.12 -1.23
C SER A 35 -1.85 -15.75 -1.80
N PHE A 36 -1.28 -14.85 -0.99
CA PHE A 36 -0.74 -13.59 -1.50
C PHE A 36 0.69 -13.70 -2.03
N CYS A 37 1.36 -14.85 -1.90
CA CYS A 37 2.70 -15.10 -2.40
C CYS A 37 2.73 -16.44 -3.17
N PRO A 38 3.15 -16.46 -4.46
CA PRO A 38 3.13 -17.68 -5.28
C PRO A 38 4.20 -18.71 -4.87
N THR A 39 5.13 -18.32 -3.99
CA THR A 39 6.22 -19.17 -3.49
C THR A 39 6.11 -19.34 -1.99
N ALA A 40 6.84 -20.30 -1.44
CA ALA A 40 7.00 -20.40 0.01
C ALA A 40 7.62 -19.11 0.58
N ILE A 41 7.10 -18.67 1.73
CA ILE A 41 7.66 -17.53 2.48
C ILE A 41 8.93 -17.96 3.20
N GLU A 42 9.93 -17.11 3.18
CA GLU A 42 11.16 -17.24 3.96
C GLU A 42 11.22 -16.15 5.02
N ILE A 43 11.46 -16.50 6.28
CA ILE A 43 11.58 -15.52 7.36
C ILE A 43 13.06 -15.25 7.61
N GLN A 44 13.46 -13.99 7.44
CA GLN A 44 14.84 -13.54 7.56
C GLN A 44 14.98 -12.55 8.72
N LYS A 45 16.18 -12.50 9.30
CA LYS A 45 16.58 -11.36 10.12
C LYS A 45 16.91 -10.18 9.21
N SER A 46 16.41 -9.00 9.54
CA SER A 46 16.68 -7.77 8.81
C SER A 46 17.05 -6.66 9.80
N VAL A 47 18.03 -5.84 9.46
CA VAL A 47 18.48 -4.76 10.33
C VAL A 47 17.35 -3.73 10.45
N GLY A 48 16.96 -3.40 11.68
CA GLY A 48 15.89 -2.44 11.96
C GLY A 48 14.48 -3.03 12.02
N TYR A 49 14.33 -4.35 11.88
CA TYR A 49 13.03 -5.03 11.95
C TYR A 49 13.11 -6.24 12.88
N ASP A 50 12.00 -6.58 13.52
CA ASP A 50 11.87 -7.79 14.31
C ASP A 50 12.01 -9.03 13.41
N LYS A 51 11.32 -8.99 12.25
CA LYS A 51 11.36 -10.02 11.21
C LYS A 51 11.16 -9.42 9.82
N ALA A 52 11.71 -10.09 8.82
CA ALA A 52 11.38 -9.85 7.42
C ALA A 52 10.76 -11.10 6.79
N TYR A 53 9.56 -10.96 6.26
CA TYR A 53 8.82 -12.00 5.54
C TYR A 53 9.12 -11.84 4.05
N TYR A 54 9.88 -12.77 3.51
CA TYR A 54 10.39 -12.69 2.14
C TYR A 54 9.63 -13.63 1.21
N CYS A 55 8.97 -13.05 0.23
CA CYS A 55 8.38 -13.73 -0.92
C CYS A 55 9.36 -13.68 -2.09
N HIS A 56 9.77 -14.84 -2.62
CA HIS A 56 10.65 -14.93 -3.80
C HIS A 56 9.93 -14.58 -5.11
N GLY A 57 8.61 -14.37 -5.09
CA GLY A 57 7.80 -13.92 -6.21
C GLY A 57 7.26 -12.50 -6.04
N GLU A 58 6.09 -12.26 -6.66
CA GLU A 58 5.27 -11.05 -6.43
C GLU A 58 4.39 -11.27 -5.20
N ILE A 59 4.16 -10.22 -4.42
CA ILE A 59 3.10 -10.19 -3.42
C ILE A 59 1.87 -9.53 -4.05
N SER A 60 0.79 -10.29 -4.18
CA SER A 60 -0.43 -9.84 -4.84
C SER A 60 -1.60 -9.89 -3.87
N LEU A 61 -2.26 -8.74 -3.66
CA LEU A 61 -3.47 -8.66 -2.85
C LEU A 61 -4.66 -8.33 -3.74
N GLU A 62 -5.68 -9.18 -3.64
CA GLU A 62 -7.00 -8.89 -4.20
C GLU A 62 -7.81 -8.02 -3.23
N GLN A 63 -8.95 -7.52 -3.67
CA GLN A 63 -9.78 -6.60 -2.90
C GLN A 63 -10.19 -7.17 -1.53
N ASP A 64 -10.27 -6.28 -0.53
CA ASP A 64 -10.72 -6.55 0.84
C ASP A 64 -9.80 -7.51 1.63
N VAL A 65 -8.49 -7.52 1.30
CA VAL A 65 -7.46 -8.26 2.03
C VAL A 65 -6.78 -7.39 3.09
N GLN A 66 -6.55 -7.98 4.26
CA GLN A 66 -5.77 -7.37 5.34
C GLN A 66 -4.54 -8.22 5.66
N ILE A 67 -3.39 -7.57 5.81
CA ILE A 67 -2.17 -8.18 6.36
C ILE A 67 -1.86 -7.49 7.68
N ILE A 68 -1.89 -8.24 8.77
CA ILE A 68 -1.61 -7.75 10.11
C ILE A 68 -0.37 -8.42 10.69
N ASN A 69 0.14 -7.84 11.77
CA ASN A 69 1.24 -8.37 12.55
C ASN A 69 0.87 -8.29 14.03
N SER A 70 0.29 -9.34 14.61
CA SER A 70 -0.23 -9.27 15.98
C SER A 70 0.82 -9.37 17.08
N LYS A 71 2.04 -9.81 16.73
CA LYS A 71 3.01 -10.29 17.72
C LYS A 71 4.26 -9.42 17.83
N ASP A 72 4.78 -8.95 16.71
CA ASP A 72 5.99 -8.14 16.68
C ASP A 72 5.58 -6.65 16.57
N THR A 73 6.46 -5.71 16.92
CA THR A 73 6.13 -4.28 16.86
C THR A 73 6.39 -3.74 15.45
N TYR A 74 7.43 -4.23 14.79
CA TYR A 74 7.84 -3.70 13.50
C TYR A 74 8.46 -4.76 12.60
N VAL A 75 7.77 -5.07 11.50
CA VAL A 75 8.20 -6.11 10.55
C VAL A 75 8.28 -5.57 9.13
N GLN A 76 8.95 -6.31 8.27
CA GLN A 76 9.04 -6.02 6.85
C GLN A 76 8.40 -7.12 6.02
N LEU A 77 7.54 -6.75 5.08
CA LEU A 77 7.05 -7.61 4.02
C LEU A 77 7.83 -7.32 2.74
N ARG A 78 8.60 -8.30 2.27
CA ARG A 78 9.56 -8.13 1.18
C ARG A 78 9.20 -9.03 0.00
N ALA A 79 9.07 -8.45 -1.18
CA ALA A 79 8.87 -9.17 -2.43
C ALA A 79 10.09 -9.06 -3.33
N PHE A 80 10.52 -10.18 -3.92
CA PHE A 80 11.58 -10.15 -4.93
C PHE A 80 11.11 -9.43 -6.19
N THR A 81 9.96 -9.85 -6.73
CA THR A 81 9.42 -9.30 -7.98
C THR A 81 8.80 -7.94 -7.73
N GLY A 82 7.75 -7.85 -6.92
CA GLY A 82 7.00 -6.62 -6.76
C GLY A 82 5.84 -6.77 -5.82
N LEU A 83 5.14 -5.66 -5.57
CA LEU A 83 3.87 -5.68 -4.87
C LEU A 83 2.78 -5.14 -5.79
N ASN A 84 1.67 -5.87 -5.90
CA ASN A 84 0.50 -5.49 -6.67
C ASN A 84 -0.76 -5.62 -5.82
N LEU A 85 -1.33 -4.48 -5.41
CA LEU A 85 -2.48 -4.43 -4.51
C LEU A 85 -3.67 -3.84 -5.26
N LYS A 86 -4.81 -4.53 -5.22
CA LYS A 86 -6.03 -4.11 -5.92
C LYS A 86 -7.15 -3.84 -4.94
N GLY A 87 -7.82 -2.71 -5.09
CA GLY A 87 -8.96 -2.32 -4.27
C GLY A 87 -8.60 -2.12 -2.79
N ARG A 88 -9.61 -2.16 -1.93
CA ARG A 88 -9.45 -1.86 -0.50
C ARG A 88 -8.56 -2.88 0.20
N ASN A 89 -7.37 -2.47 0.62
CA ASN A 89 -6.47 -3.31 1.39
C ASN A 89 -6.03 -2.61 2.67
N THR A 90 -5.61 -3.37 3.67
CA THR A 90 -4.97 -2.81 4.88
C THR A 90 -3.71 -3.60 5.21
N ILE A 91 -2.59 -2.90 5.40
CA ILE A 91 -1.32 -3.50 5.77
C ILE A 91 -0.80 -2.84 7.05
N GLY A 92 -0.69 -3.62 8.11
CA GLY A 92 -0.24 -3.18 9.43
C GLY A 92 -1.31 -2.43 10.23
N SER A 93 -0.88 -1.89 11.37
CA SER A 93 -1.65 -0.98 12.22
C SER A 93 -0.73 0.11 12.81
N PRO A 94 -1.27 1.17 13.44
CA PRO A 94 -0.44 2.19 14.10
C PRO A 94 0.56 1.62 15.12
N GLU A 95 0.17 0.59 15.86
CA GLU A 95 0.98 -0.05 16.91
C GLU A 95 1.89 -1.15 16.36
N ASN A 96 1.49 -1.79 15.26
CA ASN A 96 2.18 -2.93 14.67
C ASN A 96 2.43 -2.66 13.18
N ARG A 97 3.46 -1.85 12.91
CA ARG A 97 3.78 -1.38 11.56
C ARG A 97 4.37 -2.49 10.69
N ILE A 98 4.06 -2.45 9.41
CA ILE A 98 4.58 -3.37 8.38
C ILE A 98 5.15 -2.54 7.23
N ASP A 99 6.47 -2.47 7.14
CA ASP A 99 7.13 -1.89 5.97
C ASP A 99 7.00 -2.82 4.77
N ILE A 100 6.80 -2.26 3.58
CA ILE A 100 6.83 -3.02 2.34
C ILE A 100 8.12 -2.72 1.55
N LYS A 101 8.72 -3.78 1.02
CA LYS A 101 9.94 -3.67 0.21
C LYS A 101 9.86 -4.47 -1.07
N SER A 102 10.05 -3.80 -2.20
CA SER A 102 10.19 -4.43 -3.53
C SER A 102 11.64 -4.39 -3.99
N LEU A 103 12.10 -5.46 -4.66
CA LEU A 103 13.48 -5.58 -5.14
C LEU A 103 13.65 -5.50 -6.66
N SER A 104 12.58 -5.50 -7.48
CA SER A 104 12.71 -5.61 -8.94
C SER A 104 11.71 -4.81 -9.79
N GLN A 105 10.41 -4.90 -9.57
CA GLN A 105 9.39 -4.28 -10.44
C GLN A 105 8.73 -3.07 -9.80
N GLY A 106 8.90 -2.90 -8.48
CA GLY A 106 8.32 -1.78 -7.75
C GLY A 106 7.06 -2.14 -6.96
N VAL A 107 6.26 -1.12 -6.70
CA VAL A 107 5.01 -1.21 -5.92
C VAL A 107 3.89 -0.54 -6.71
N ILE A 108 2.82 -1.28 -6.95
CA ILE A 108 1.64 -0.82 -7.67
C ILE A 108 0.43 -1.04 -6.77
N ILE A 109 -0.31 0.03 -6.52
CA ILE A 109 -1.61 -0.01 -5.83
C ILE A 109 -2.63 0.60 -6.78
N SER A 110 -3.64 -0.19 -7.16
CA SER A 110 -4.65 0.19 -8.15
C SER A 110 -6.04 0.14 -7.54
N ASN A 111 -6.57 1.31 -7.18
CA ASN A 111 -7.90 1.48 -6.61
C ASN A 111 -8.79 2.23 -7.60
N THR A 112 -9.38 1.48 -8.52
CA THR A 112 -10.11 2.01 -9.67
C THR A 112 -11.49 2.57 -9.31
N ASN A 113 -12.12 2.10 -8.23
CA ASN A 113 -13.31 2.74 -7.69
C ASN A 113 -12.90 3.88 -6.76
N HIS A 114 -12.85 5.09 -7.32
CA HIS A 114 -12.31 6.23 -6.60
C HIS A 114 -13.20 6.81 -5.50
N GLU A 115 -14.42 6.31 -5.32
CA GLU A 115 -15.33 6.78 -4.27
C GLU A 115 -15.15 5.99 -2.97
N THR A 116 -14.88 4.69 -3.08
CA THR A 116 -14.89 3.75 -1.94
C THR A 116 -13.58 3.04 -1.71
N ASP A 117 -12.72 2.91 -2.73
CA ASP A 117 -11.59 2.02 -2.65
C ASP A 117 -10.33 2.76 -2.22
N TYR A 118 -9.91 2.48 -0.98
CA TYR A 118 -8.74 3.03 -0.34
C TYR A 118 -7.88 1.91 0.24
N THR A 119 -6.58 2.00 -0.02
CA THR A 119 -5.59 1.12 0.59
C THR A 119 -4.91 1.86 1.73
N PHE A 120 -4.87 1.25 2.90
CA PHE A 120 -4.22 1.78 4.09
C PHE A 120 -2.93 1.02 4.35
N ILE A 121 -1.82 1.74 4.51
CA ILE A 121 -0.51 1.16 4.84
C ILE A 121 0.05 1.87 6.06
N TYR A 122 0.27 1.11 7.13
CA TYR A 122 0.95 1.57 8.34
C TYR A 122 2.39 1.04 8.32
N GLY A 123 3.28 1.81 7.71
CA GLY A 123 4.64 1.39 7.41
C GLY A 123 5.20 2.11 6.20
N ASP A 124 6.50 1.97 5.99
CA ASP A 124 7.18 2.62 4.89
C ASP A 124 7.10 1.79 3.61
N ILE A 125 7.04 2.45 2.45
CA ILE A 125 7.19 1.84 1.13
C ILE A 125 8.62 2.08 0.66
N LYS A 126 9.40 1.02 0.47
CA LYS A 126 10.80 1.10 0.02
C LYS A 126 11.03 0.27 -1.23
N THR A 127 11.55 0.87 -2.29
CA THR A 127 11.87 0.14 -3.52
C THR A 127 13.05 0.76 -4.26
N ASP A 128 13.64 -0.01 -5.16
CA ASP A 128 14.66 0.48 -6.11
C ASP A 128 14.07 0.80 -7.49
N TYR A 129 12.74 0.67 -7.61
CA TYR A 129 11.99 0.76 -8.86
C TYR A 129 10.76 1.65 -8.69
N ALA A 130 9.86 1.63 -9.67
CA ALA A 130 8.74 2.56 -9.71
C ALA A 130 7.76 2.32 -8.55
N VAL A 131 7.11 3.40 -8.12
CA VAL A 131 6.00 3.37 -7.18
C VAL A 131 4.82 4.05 -7.86
N SER A 132 3.70 3.35 -8.01
CA SER A 132 2.45 3.89 -8.54
C SER A 132 1.36 3.66 -7.51
N LEU A 133 0.88 4.74 -6.90
CA LEU A 133 -0.12 4.72 -5.84
C LEU A 133 -1.39 5.39 -6.34
N GLU A 134 -2.50 4.67 -6.26
CA GLU A 134 -3.82 5.19 -6.61
C GLU A 134 -4.76 5.07 -5.41
N ASN A 135 -5.27 6.19 -4.94
CA ASN A 135 -6.11 6.34 -3.76
C ASN A 135 -5.60 5.57 -2.52
N VAL A 136 -4.44 6.00 -2.03
CA VAL A 136 -3.74 5.33 -0.92
C VAL A 136 -3.59 6.28 0.26
N LEU A 137 -3.73 5.74 1.48
CA LEU A 137 -3.42 6.41 2.73
C LEU A 137 -2.25 5.69 3.39
N ILE A 138 -1.15 6.41 3.57
CA ILE A 138 0.11 5.86 4.09
C ILE A 138 0.47 6.61 5.37
N ASP A 139 0.73 5.87 6.43
CA ASP A 139 1.32 6.35 7.67
C ASP A 139 2.78 5.84 7.77
N GLY A 140 3.66 6.58 7.10
CA GLY A 140 5.03 6.17 6.83
C GLY A 140 5.60 6.84 5.59
N ASP A 141 6.87 6.57 5.34
CA ASP A 141 7.61 7.18 4.24
C ASP A 141 7.42 6.41 2.92
N VAL A 142 7.44 7.12 1.80
CA VAL A 142 7.52 6.53 0.46
C VAL A 142 8.87 6.84 -0.13
N TYR A 143 9.67 5.81 -0.38
CA TYR A 143 11.02 5.95 -0.88
C TYR A 143 11.26 5.05 -2.09
N SER A 144 11.68 5.68 -3.20
CA SER A 144 12.21 4.98 -4.35
C SER A 144 13.63 5.42 -4.72
N ARG A 145 14.56 4.46 -4.80
CA ARG A 145 15.92 4.69 -5.34
C ARG A 145 15.96 4.82 -6.85
N GLY A 146 14.89 4.49 -7.59
CA GLY A 146 14.92 4.42 -9.04
C GLY A 146 13.58 4.67 -9.72
N MET A 147 13.63 5.21 -10.93
CA MET A 147 12.44 5.53 -11.75
C MET A 147 11.47 6.51 -11.08
N THR A 148 10.16 6.32 -11.30
CA THR A 148 9.12 7.29 -10.98
C THR A 148 8.39 6.91 -9.69
N VAL A 149 8.16 7.88 -8.82
CA VAL A 149 7.09 7.82 -7.81
C VAL A 149 5.91 8.62 -8.34
N GLU A 150 4.76 7.96 -8.49
CA GLU A 150 3.52 8.53 -9.00
C GLU A 150 2.40 8.33 -7.97
N LEU A 151 1.79 9.42 -7.53
CA LEU A 151 0.55 9.42 -6.75
C LEU A 151 -0.56 9.97 -7.65
N LYS A 152 -1.61 9.18 -7.88
CA LYS A 152 -2.70 9.51 -8.80
C LYS A 152 -4.08 9.11 -8.27
N GLY A 153 -5.13 9.50 -8.97
CA GLY A 153 -6.51 9.27 -8.54
C GLY A 153 -7.10 10.50 -7.84
N LEU A 154 -8.11 10.30 -7.00
CA LEU A 154 -8.88 11.39 -6.38
C LEU A 154 -8.34 11.81 -5.02
N TYR A 155 -7.75 10.89 -4.25
CA TYR A 155 -7.35 11.18 -2.88
C TYR A 155 -6.21 10.28 -2.41
N ASN A 156 -5.00 10.85 -2.37
CA ASN A 156 -3.83 10.21 -1.77
C ASN A 156 -3.37 10.98 -0.54
N VAL A 157 -3.03 10.29 0.53
CA VAL A 157 -2.46 10.86 1.75
C VAL A 157 -1.19 10.11 2.11
N VAL A 158 -0.11 10.85 2.33
CA VAL A 158 1.13 10.32 2.90
C VAL A 158 1.47 11.13 4.14
N ASN A 159 1.31 10.52 5.31
CA ASN A 159 1.81 11.04 6.57
C ASN A 159 3.26 10.57 6.76
N GLY A 160 4.17 11.28 6.10
CA GLY A 160 5.57 10.92 5.99
C GLY A 160 6.23 11.64 4.83
N GLN A 161 7.51 11.34 4.63
CA GLN A 161 8.32 11.88 3.55
C GLN A 161 8.06 11.11 2.25
N VAL A 162 8.01 11.82 1.12
CA VAL A 162 8.00 11.21 -0.22
C VAL A 162 9.32 11.52 -0.91
N THR A 163 10.05 10.48 -1.29
CA THR A 163 11.35 10.61 -1.96
C THR A 163 11.40 9.80 -3.24
N ALA A 164 11.72 10.46 -4.35
CA ALA A 164 11.94 9.84 -5.64
C ALA A 164 13.32 10.20 -6.19
N SER A 165 14.19 9.21 -6.41
CA SER A 165 15.53 9.51 -6.91
C SER A 165 15.56 10.02 -8.36
N GLN A 166 14.54 9.71 -9.18
CA GLN A 166 14.46 10.18 -10.57
C GLN A 166 13.27 11.10 -10.83
N ASN A 167 12.07 10.54 -11.02
CA ASN A 167 10.90 11.33 -11.40
C ASN A 167 9.86 11.29 -10.29
N LEU A 168 9.20 12.42 -10.07
CA LEU A 168 8.11 12.53 -9.13
C LEU A 168 6.88 13.08 -9.85
N LYS A 169 5.74 12.42 -9.67
CA LYS A 169 4.45 12.87 -10.16
C LYS A 169 3.45 12.86 -9.01
N LEU A 170 2.87 14.02 -8.70
CA LEU A 170 1.87 14.17 -7.65
C LEU A 170 0.57 14.70 -8.25
N GLU A 171 -0.51 13.93 -8.12
CA GLU A 171 -1.87 14.32 -8.47
C GLU A 171 -2.83 14.07 -7.30
N ASN A 172 -3.52 15.13 -6.87
CA ASN A 172 -4.45 15.11 -5.73
C ASN A 172 -3.83 14.45 -4.46
N ALA A 173 -2.56 14.77 -4.20
CA ALA A 173 -1.80 14.21 -3.09
C ALA A 173 -1.69 15.18 -1.92
N GLN A 174 -1.91 14.67 -0.71
CA GLN A 174 -1.64 15.37 0.55
C GLN A 174 -0.44 14.72 1.23
N VAL A 175 0.65 15.46 1.36
CA VAL A 175 1.88 14.99 1.98
C VAL A 175 2.14 15.79 3.25
N CYS A 176 2.12 15.12 4.41
CA CYS A 176 2.52 15.68 5.69
C CYS A 176 3.96 15.26 5.99
N GLY A 177 4.89 15.96 5.35
CA GLY A 177 6.31 15.65 5.38
C GLY A 177 7.01 16.30 4.19
N ASP A 178 8.33 16.12 4.13
CA ASP A 178 9.10 16.65 3.01
C ASP A 178 8.87 15.85 1.74
N VAL A 179 8.98 16.53 0.60
CA VAL A 179 8.95 15.92 -0.72
C VAL A 179 10.29 16.16 -1.38
N TRP A 180 11.01 15.08 -1.67
CA TRP A 180 12.35 15.11 -2.26
C TRP A 180 12.34 14.46 -3.64
N SER A 181 12.91 15.15 -4.63
CA SER A 181 13.27 14.55 -5.91
C SER A 181 14.70 14.89 -6.30
N SER A 182 15.53 13.88 -6.54
CA SER A 182 16.95 14.08 -6.88
C SER A 182 17.27 14.00 -8.38
N GLY A 183 16.24 13.96 -9.24
CA GLY A 183 16.41 13.56 -10.63
C GLY A 183 15.78 14.47 -11.69
N GLY A 184 15.13 13.83 -12.68
CA GLY A 184 14.86 14.40 -14.00
C GLY A 184 13.63 15.31 -14.07
N LEU A 185 12.48 14.86 -13.58
CA LEU A 185 11.21 15.58 -13.69
C LEU A 185 10.45 15.56 -12.36
N VAL A 186 9.97 16.73 -11.95
CA VAL A 186 8.93 16.88 -10.92
C VAL A 186 7.70 17.47 -11.61
N GLU A 187 6.60 16.73 -11.56
CA GLU A 187 5.31 17.13 -12.08
C GLU A 187 4.30 17.15 -10.92
N ILE A 188 3.71 18.30 -10.67
CA ILE A 188 2.67 18.47 -9.65
C ILE A 188 1.42 18.89 -10.41
N GLY A 189 0.61 17.90 -10.79
CA GLY A 189 -0.61 18.08 -11.58
C GLY A 189 -1.86 18.08 -10.71
N ALA A 190 -2.95 18.67 -11.20
CA ALA A 190 -4.24 18.81 -10.52
C ALA A 190 -4.33 19.84 -9.37
N ASN A 191 -5.56 20.23 -9.05
CA ASN A 191 -5.87 21.44 -8.28
C ASN A 191 -5.86 21.25 -6.74
N LYS A 192 -5.56 20.04 -6.23
CA LYS A 192 -5.76 19.69 -4.81
C LYS A 192 -4.53 19.07 -4.13
N ASN A 193 -3.33 19.32 -4.64
CA ASN A 193 -2.12 18.92 -3.93
C ASN A 193 -1.90 19.81 -2.70
N ILE A 194 -1.56 19.20 -1.56
CA ILE A 194 -1.21 19.90 -0.32
C ILE A 194 0.08 19.28 0.20
N ILE A 195 1.12 20.09 0.37
CA ILE A 195 2.39 19.66 0.96
C ILE A 195 2.59 20.47 2.23
N VAL A 196 2.61 19.80 3.37
CA VAL A 196 2.92 20.36 4.68
C VAL A 196 4.33 19.91 5.06
N GLY A 197 5.32 20.60 4.49
CA GLY A 197 6.73 20.28 4.60
C GLY A 197 7.54 21.04 3.56
N GLY A 198 8.82 20.72 3.42
CA GLY A 198 9.67 21.26 2.37
C GLY A 198 9.50 20.52 1.05
N LEU A 199 9.55 21.26 -0.06
CA LEU A 199 9.67 20.68 -1.41
C LEU A 199 11.09 20.90 -1.91
N PHE A 200 11.86 19.83 -2.04
CA PHE A 200 13.27 19.84 -2.41
C PHE A 200 13.49 19.14 -3.73
N PHE A 201 14.18 19.83 -4.63
CA PHE A 201 14.55 19.29 -5.93
C PHE A 201 16.01 19.61 -6.23
N THR A 202 16.79 18.58 -6.57
CA THR A 202 18.14 18.75 -7.11
C THR A 202 18.15 18.31 -8.57
N PRO A 203 17.98 19.24 -9.53
CA PRO A 203 17.95 18.90 -10.94
C PRO A 203 19.30 18.34 -11.40
N ARG A 204 19.27 17.29 -12.23
CA ARG A 204 20.36 17.03 -13.19
C ARG A 204 20.16 17.79 -14.52
N SER A 205 18.95 18.26 -14.83
CA SER A 205 18.68 19.25 -15.90
C SER A 205 17.37 20.01 -15.65
N ASN A 206 17.33 21.29 -16.04
CA ASN A 206 16.26 22.24 -15.71
C ASN A 206 15.00 22.06 -16.58
N THR A 207 14.02 21.28 -16.14
CA THR A 207 12.66 21.39 -16.71
C THR A 207 11.61 21.31 -15.59
N PHE A 208 11.07 22.46 -15.20
CA PHE A 208 9.86 22.56 -14.39
C PHE A 208 8.66 22.75 -15.32
N LYS A 209 7.59 21.97 -15.14
CA LYS A 209 6.29 22.20 -15.78
C LYS A 209 5.25 22.35 -14.67
N TYR A 210 4.61 23.51 -14.63
CA TYR A 210 3.41 23.79 -13.84
C TYR A 210 2.17 23.53 -14.70
#